data_AF-A0A7X7C5P2-F1
#
_entry.id   AF-A0A7X7C5P2-F1
#
_cell.length_a   1.000
_cell.length_b   1.000
_cell.length_c   1.000
_cell.angle_alpha   90.00
_cell.angle_beta   90.00
_cell.angle_gamma   90.00
#
_symmetry.space_group_name_H-M   'P 1'
#
loop_
_entity.id
_entity.type
_entity.pdbx_description
1 polymer ?
#
loop_
_entity_poly.entity_id
_entity_poly.type
_entity_poly.pdbx_seq_one_letter_code
_entity_poly.pdbx_strand_id
1 'polypeptide(L)'
;MNKYLNIIIISFFSVLSYAMKNIGFVFFVPIICFLTFSNPKNILLIIPSSILAMIWFDYTHLVDLLIVLGIVTVYLLLYKNKNYIMNLIFIFLVSFGSLTLFNRNNDIVLNILFSLISVALYGYFCYNMEGALNNQNKSRNFTYNELIMATVCVIGATVIKFSNVNVCIFVALFFSMYFSKNQYAIHSVCFSLTSMFFLRFVYQYEESLLIPFVSAFYMFPSIYAPISLICFCMLGVLSKMPIFPASTLYITIGLSVLFEFIKGIIISKNDPDRIVRGVYHQAMENLNSEIIAFASFLDLFAKKFSISKEYSQKLSEG
;
A
#
# COMPACT_ATOMS: atom_id res chain seq x y z
N MET A 1 -11.26 9.51 -1.04
CA MET A 1 -10.57 8.59 -0.11
C MET A 1 -9.30 9.30 0.34
N ASN A 2 -9.17 9.69 1.61
CA ASN A 2 -7.94 10.32 2.09
C ASN A 2 -6.87 9.23 2.31
N LYS A 3 -6.50 8.58 1.20
CA LYS A 3 -5.47 7.53 1.05
C LYS A 3 -4.07 8.01 1.45
N TYR A 4 -3.87 9.31 1.55
CA TYR A 4 -2.53 9.88 1.65
C TYR A 4 -1.81 9.48 2.93
N LEU A 5 -2.50 9.46 4.08
CA LEU A 5 -1.88 9.04 5.33
C LEU A 5 -1.51 7.56 5.31
N ASN A 6 -2.39 6.70 4.77
CA ASN A 6 -2.08 5.28 4.60
C ASN A 6 -0.92 5.07 3.62
N ILE A 7 -0.87 5.81 2.51
CA ILE A 7 0.26 5.77 1.57
C ILE A 7 1.55 6.19 2.28
N ILE A 8 1.53 7.25 3.09
CA ILE A 8 2.70 7.71 3.87
C ILE A 8 3.15 6.62 4.84
N ILE A 9 2.25 6.08 5.66
CA ILE A 9 2.59 5.00 6.63
C ILE A 9 3.13 3.77 5.88
N ILE A 10 2.46 3.35 4.82
CA ILE A 10 2.85 2.17 4.06
C ILE A 10 4.21 2.36 3.44
N SER A 11 4.44 3.47 2.74
CA SER A 11 5.74 3.77 2.13
C SER A 11 6.84 3.96 3.16
N PHE A 12 6.55 4.55 4.33
CA PHE A 12 7.53 4.70 5.41
C PHE A 12 8.02 3.36 5.94
N PHE A 13 7.12 2.45 6.33
CA PHE A 13 7.51 1.18 6.95
C PHE A 13 7.90 0.10 5.93
N SER A 14 7.28 0.05 4.75
CA SER A 14 7.60 -0.99 3.76
C SER A 14 9.02 -0.89 3.21
N VAL A 15 9.59 0.31 3.12
CA VAL A 15 11.00 0.54 2.72
C VAL A 15 11.97 -0.17 3.65
N LEU A 16 11.68 -0.14 4.94
CA LEU A 16 12.54 -0.73 5.98
C LEU A 16 12.59 -2.26 5.92
N SER A 17 11.74 -2.89 5.09
CA SER A 17 11.92 -4.31 4.75
C SER A 17 13.28 -4.60 4.10
N TYR A 18 13.92 -3.58 3.50
CA TYR A 18 15.27 -3.68 2.97
C TYR A 18 16.30 -4.14 4.01
N ALA A 19 16.21 -3.60 5.24
CA ALA A 19 17.14 -3.92 6.32
C ALA A 19 17.01 -5.38 6.83
N MET A 20 16.04 -6.15 6.32
CA MET A 20 16.02 -7.59 6.52
C MET A 20 17.06 -8.28 5.65
N LYS A 21 17.84 -9.17 6.28
CA LYS A 21 18.85 -9.98 5.59
C LYS A 21 18.24 -10.67 4.37
N ASN A 22 18.88 -10.49 3.22
CA ASN A 22 18.62 -11.20 1.97
C ASN A 22 17.28 -10.90 1.27
N ILE A 23 16.50 -9.91 1.73
CA ILE A 23 15.20 -9.57 1.13
C ILE A 23 15.26 -8.34 0.23
N GLY A 24 16.14 -7.36 0.51
CA GLY A 24 16.28 -6.16 -0.32
C GLY A 24 14.96 -5.42 -0.53
N PHE A 25 14.74 -4.81 -1.70
CA PHE A 25 13.50 -4.07 -1.99
C PHE A 25 12.35 -4.93 -2.55
N VAL A 26 12.40 -6.26 -2.38
CA VAL A 26 11.44 -7.22 -2.94
C VAL A 26 10.00 -6.93 -2.53
N PHE A 27 9.75 -6.54 -1.28
CA PHE A 27 8.41 -6.20 -0.82
C PHE A 27 8.03 -4.74 -1.10
N PHE A 28 9.02 -3.84 -1.18
CA PHE A 28 8.79 -2.42 -1.38
C PHE A 28 8.45 -2.07 -2.84
N VAL A 29 9.23 -2.56 -3.80
CA VAL A 29 9.06 -2.29 -5.24
C VAL A 29 7.63 -2.57 -5.75
N PRO A 30 7.01 -3.74 -5.49
CA PRO A 30 5.68 -4.03 -6.03
C PRO A 30 4.60 -3.13 -5.40
N ILE A 31 4.76 -2.73 -4.14
CA ILE A 31 3.84 -1.81 -3.46
C ILE A 31 3.93 -0.41 -4.06
N ILE A 32 5.12 0.14 -4.24
CA ILE A 32 5.29 1.45 -4.89
C ILE A 32 4.69 1.41 -6.28
N CYS A 33 5.12 0.43 -7.09
CA CYS A 33 4.70 0.34 -8.49
C CYS A 33 3.18 0.24 -8.59
N PHE A 34 2.53 -0.54 -7.72
CA PHE A 34 1.07 -0.58 -7.65
C PHE A 34 0.45 0.79 -7.30
N LEU A 35 0.98 1.47 -6.28
CA LEU A 35 0.45 2.77 -5.85
C LEU A 35 0.70 3.89 -6.87
N THR A 36 1.85 3.90 -7.55
CA THR A 36 2.25 4.92 -8.52
C THR A 36 1.64 4.68 -9.90
N PHE A 37 1.58 3.43 -10.38
CA PHE A 37 0.97 3.13 -11.69
C PHE A 37 -0.54 3.32 -11.65
N SER A 38 -1.16 3.15 -10.47
CA SER A 38 -2.58 3.47 -10.27
C SER A 38 -2.86 4.97 -10.25
N ASN A 39 -1.99 5.76 -9.59
CA ASN A 39 -2.07 7.22 -9.59
C ASN A 39 -0.65 7.82 -9.49
N PRO A 40 -0.13 8.44 -10.57
CA PRO A 40 1.26 8.93 -10.59
C PRO A 40 1.50 10.04 -9.57
N LYS A 41 0.46 10.79 -9.15
CA LYS A 41 0.59 11.84 -8.11
C LYS A 41 1.02 11.29 -6.75
N ASN A 42 0.80 9.99 -6.48
CA ASN A 42 1.21 9.36 -5.23
C ASN A 42 2.73 9.36 -5.03
N ILE A 43 3.50 9.50 -6.11
CA ILE A 43 4.97 9.52 -6.02
C ILE A 43 5.50 10.68 -5.17
N LEU A 44 4.77 11.80 -5.15
CA LEU A 44 5.09 12.98 -4.34
C LEU A 44 4.98 12.72 -2.84
N LEU A 45 4.24 11.68 -2.44
CA LEU A 45 4.10 11.29 -1.04
C LEU A 45 5.05 10.15 -0.69
N ILE A 46 5.23 9.20 -1.62
CA ILE A 46 6.06 8.00 -1.42
C ILE A 46 7.54 8.37 -1.33
N ILE A 47 8.04 9.28 -2.19
CA ILE A 47 9.46 9.65 -2.19
C ILE A 47 9.88 10.29 -0.85
N PRO A 48 9.21 11.35 -0.36
CA PRO A 48 9.62 11.98 0.89
C PRO A 48 9.51 11.04 2.11
N SER A 49 8.45 10.25 2.20
CA SER A 49 8.26 9.33 3.34
C SER A 49 9.28 8.20 3.36
N SER A 50 9.58 7.61 2.20
CA SER A 50 10.58 6.54 2.07
C SER A 50 11.99 7.02 2.38
N ILE A 51 12.35 8.20 1.87
CA ILE A 51 13.62 8.85 2.18
C ILE A 51 13.73 9.15 3.67
N LEU A 52 12.68 9.70 4.28
CA LEU A 52 12.69 10.02 5.71
C LEU A 52 12.86 8.76 6.57
N ALA A 53 12.23 7.65 6.20
CA ALA A 53 12.42 6.36 6.88
C ALA A 53 13.87 5.89 6.84
N MET A 54 14.50 5.90 5.65
CA MET A 54 15.90 5.48 5.50
C MET A 54 16.86 6.44 6.22
N ILE A 55 16.64 7.76 6.16
CA ILE A 55 17.49 8.73 6.87
C ILE A 55 17.51 8.45 8.38
N TRP A 56 16.36 8.11 8.97
CA TRP A 56 16.26 7.90 10.41
C TRP A 56 16.72 6.52 10.87
N PHE A 57 16.48 5.47 10.08
CA PHE A 57 16.65 4.09 10.56
C PHE A 57 17.68 3.26 9.80
N ASP A 58 18.03 3.63 8.57
CA ASP A 58 19.01 2.88 7.77
C ASP A 58 19.70 3.77 6.72
N TYR A 59 20.53 4.71 7.21
CA TYR A 59 21.20 5.70 6.37
C TYR A 59 22.15 5.06 5.34
N THR A 60 22.69 3.89 5.65
CA THR A 60 23.70 3.22 4.83
C THR A 60 23.19 2.84 3.44
N HIS A 61 21.89 2.58 3.32
CA HIS A 61 21.24 2.12 2.10
C HIS A 61 20.39 3.20 1.40
N LEU A 62 20.58 4.46 1.79
CA LEU A 62 19.88 5.60 1.19
C LEU A 62 20.16 5.75 -0.30
N VAL A 63 21.41 5.52 -0.73
CA VAL A 63 21.80 5.61 -2.14
C VAL A 63 21.09 4.54 -2.98
N ASP A 64 21.02 3.31 -2.46
CA ASP A 64 20.33 2.19 -3.10
C ASP A 64 18.83 2.52 -3.30
N LEU A 65 18.19 3.10 -2.28
CA LEU A 65 16.80 3.59 -2.36
C LEU A 65 16.65 4.67 -3.44
N LEU A 66 17.53 5.66 -3.50
CA LEU A 66 17.46 6.74 -4.48
C LEU A 66 17.57 6.22 -5.92
N ILE A 67 18.43 5.21 -6.15
CA ILE A 67 18.56 4.56 -7.46
C ILE A 67 17.24 3.87 -7.84
N VAL A 68 16.66 3.07 -6.93
CA VAL A 68 15.39 2.38 -7.18
C VAL A 68 14.26 3.36 -7.46
N LEU A 69 14.12 4.41 -6.64
CA LEU A 69 13.10 5.45 -6.85
C LEU A 69 13.33 6.20 -8.17
N GLY A 70 14.58 6.50 -8.52
CA GLY A 70 14.95 7.11 -9.80
C GLY A 70 14.57 6.26 -11.01
N ILE A 71 14.81 4.94 -10.94
CA ILE A 71 14.41 4.02 -12.02
C ILE A 71 12.88 3.96 -12.16
N VAL A 72 12.14 3.93 -11.04
CA VAL A 72 10.67 3.94 -11.03
C VAL A 72 10.11 5.25 -11.60
N THR A 73 10.69 6.41 -11.25
CA THR A 73 10.25 7.70 -11.80
C THR A 73 10.52 7.81 -13.30
N VAL A 74 11.69 7.36 -13.76
CA VAL A 74 12.02 7.33 -15.20
C VAL A 74 11.06 6.41 -15.95
N TYR A 75 10.76 5.22 -15.43
CA TYR A 75 9.80 4.31 -16.04
C TYR A 75 8.40 4.95 -16.16
N LEU A 76 7.92 5.62 -15.12
CA LEU A 76 6.65 6.35 -15.12
C LEU A 76 6.59 7.47 -16.18
N LEU A 77 7.71 8.14 -16.44
CA LEU A 77 7.78 9.21 -17.45
C LEU A 77 7.76 8.65 -18.88
N LEU A 78 8.44 7.51 -19.11
CA LEU A 78 8.56 6.87 -20.42
C LEU A 78 7.31 6.07 -20.81
N TYR A 79 6.74 5.30 -19.87
CA TYR A 79 5.62 4.41 -20.12
C TYR A 79 4.33 4.98 -19.51
N LYS A 80 3.61 5.78 -20.32
CA LYS A 80 2.28 6.29 -19.94
C LYS A 80 1.15 5.27 -20.13
N ASN A 81 1.36 4.26 -20.99
CA ASN A 81 0.33 3.27 -21.31
C ASN A 81 0.35 2.10 -20.32
N LYS A 82 -0.85 1.66 -19.91
CA LYS A 82 -1.05 0.51 -18.99
C LYS A 82 -0.78 -0.81 -19.70
N ASN A 83 0.48 -1.17 -19.89
CA ASN A 83 0.85 -2.51 -20.33
C ASN A 83 1.26 -3.37 -19.14
N TYR A 84 0.37 -4.26 -18.70
CA TYR A 84 0.60 -5.12 -17.53
C TYR A 84 1.81 -6.04 -17.67
N ILE A 85 2.07 -6.55 -18.88
CA ILE A 85 3.21 -7.43 -19.13
C ILE A 85 4.52 -6.67 -18.94
N MET A 86 4.61 -5.46 -19.49
CA MET A 86 5.79 -4.60 -19.30
C MET A 86 5.99 -4.22 -17.84
N ASN A 87 4.91 -3.94 -17.10
CA ASN A 87 5.00 -3.66 -15.66
C ASN A 87 5.52 -4.86 -14.85
N LEU A 88 5.08 -6.09 -15.17
CA LEU A 88 5.56 -7.31 -14.52
C LEU A 88 7.04 -7.55 -14.79
N ILE A 89 7.48 -7.40 -16.05
CA ILE A 89 8.90 -7.53 -16.44
C ILE A 89 9.73 -6.44 -15.74
N PHE A 90 9.25 -5.21 -15.70
CA PHE A 90 9.92 -4.11 -15.03
C PHE A 90 10.13 -4.41 -13.53
N ILE A 91 9.08 -4.85 -12.84
CA ILE A 91 9.15 -5.19 -11.41
C ILE A 91 10.12 -6.35 -11.16
N PHE A 92 10.13 -7.35 -12.03
CA PHE A 92 11.10 -8.44 -11.98
C PHE A 92 12.54 -7.91 -12.08
N LEU A 93 12.83 -7.09 -13.08
CA LEU A 93 14.17 -6.54 -13.31
C LEU A 93 14.65 -5.66 -12.17
N VAL A 94 13.79 -4.78 -11.65
CA VAL A 94 14.15 -3.89 -10.53
C VAL A 94 14.34 -4.69 -9.24
N SER A 95 13.46 -5.63 -8.93
CA SER A 95 13.59 -6.46 -7.72
C SER A 95 14.82 -7.38 -7.79
N PHE A 96 15.03 -8.05 -8.92
CA PHE A 96 16.22 -8.88 -9.15
C PHE A 96 17.51 -8.05 -9.09
N GLY A 97 17.57 -6.93 -9.82
CA GLY A 97 18.71 -6.02 -9.80
C GLY A 97 19.01 -5.50 -8.39
N SER A 98 17.97 -5.19 -7.62
CA SER A 98 18.16 -4.73 -6.24
C SER A 98 18.77 -5.78 -5.32
N LEU A 99 18.38 -7.06 -5.48
CA LEU A 99 18.92 -8.16 -4.70
C LEU A 99 20.37 -8.48 -5.09
N THR A 100 20.65 -8.53 -6.39
CA THR A 100 21.98 -8.91 -6.89
C THR A 100 23.02 -7.82 -6.67
N LEU A 101 22.66 -6.55 -6.86
CA LEU A 101 23.62 -5.44 -6.83
C LEU A 101 23.76 -4.85 -5.43
N PHE A 102 22.66 -4.63 -4.72
CA PHE A 102 22.69 -3.88 -3.45
C PHE A 102 22.82 -4.79 -2.24
N ASN A 103 22.14 -5.94 -2.24
CA ASN A 103 22.17 -6.87 -1.09
C ASN A 103 23.39 -7.81 -1.09
N ARG A 104 24.26 -7.71 -2.10
CA ARG A 104 25.49 -8.53 -2.30
C ARG A 104 25.28 -10.03 -2.05
N ASN A 105 24.07 -10.51 -2.33
CA ASN A 105 23.70 -11.88 -2.08
C ASN A 105 24.03 -12.69 -3.33
N ASN A 106 25.06 -13.52 -3.26
CA ASN A 106 25.61 -14.23 -4.42
C ASN A 106 24.73 -15.39 -4.90
N ASP A 107 23.66 -15.72 -4.16
CA ASP A 107 22.78 -16.84 -4.52
C ASP A 107 21.73 -16.40 -5.56
N ILE A 108 22.09 -16.59 -6.84
CA ILE A 108 21.26 -16.21 -7.98
C ILE A 108 19.90 -16.92 -7.95
N VAL A 109 19.85 -18.18 -7.49
CA VAL A 109 18.60 -18.96 -7.46
C VAL A 109 17.63 -18.36 -6.46
N LEU A 110 18.11 -18.04 -5.26
CA LEU A 110 17.32 -17.37 -4.22
C LEU A 110 16.84 -15.98 -4.70
N ASN A 111 17.69 -15.24 -5.42
CA ASN A 111 17.34 -13.93 -5.96
C ASN A 111 16.23 -14.02 -7.02
N ILE A 112 16.26 -15.04 -7.88
CA ILE A 112 15.18 -15.31 -8.85
C ILE A 112 13.87 -15.63 -8.10
N LEU A 113 13.91 -16.50 -7.10
CA LEU A 113 12.71 -16.85 -6.32
C LEU A 113 12.09 -15.63 -5.63
N PHE A 114 12.89 -14.78 -4.99
CA PHE A 114 12.39 -13.58 -4.35
C PHE A 114 11.86 -12.54 -5.33
N SER A 115 12.54 -12.33 -6.46
CA SER A 115 12.02 -11.45 -7.52
C SER A 115 10.69 -11.95 -8.11
N LEU A 116 10.50 -13.27 -8.26
CA LEU A 116 9.22 -13.84 -8.65
C LEU A 116 8.11 -13.60 -7.60
N ILE A 117 8.44 -13.63 -6.31
CA ILE A 117 7.49 -13.26 -5.24
C ILE A 117 7.04 -11.80 -5.40
N SER A 118 7.96 -10.88 -5.71
CA SER A 118 7.61 -9.47 -6.00
C SER A 118 6.65 -9.35 -7.18
N VAL A 119 6.92 -10.07 -8.27
CA VAL A 119 6.04 -10.10 -9.46
C VAL A 119 4.66 -10.66 -9.10
N ALA A 120 4.61 -11.76 -8.35
CA ALA A 120 3.35 -12.38 -7.90
C ALA A 120 2.54 -11.42 -7.02
N LEU A 121 3.18 -10.69 -6.10
CA LEU A 121 2.51 -9.69 -5.27
C LEU A 121 1.88 -8.57 -6.10
N TYR A 122 2.63 -8.00 -7.05
CA TYR A 122 2.08 -6.97 -7.93
C TYR A 122 0.94 -7.50 -8.81
N GLY A 123 1.12 -8.69 -9.40
CA GLY A 123 0.08 -9.35 -10.19
C GLY A 123 -1.19 -9.57 -9.39
N TYR A 124 -1.07 -10.00 -8.14
CA TYR A 124 -2.19 -10.15 -7.21
C TYR A 124 -2.89 -8.81 -6.90
N PHE A 125 -2.12 -7.74 -6.69
CA PHE A 125 -2.69 -6.41 -6.46
C PHE A 125 -3.51 -5.91 -7.66
N CYS A 126 -2.98 -6.09 -8.88
CA CYS A 126 -3.68 -5.74 -10.11
C CYS A 126 -4.92 -6.61 -10.33
N TYR A 127 -4.82 -7.93 -10.12
CA TYR A 127 -5.96 -8.85 -10.22
C TYR A 127 -7.11 -8.45 -9.30
N ASN A 128 -6.80 -8.14 -8.03
CA ASN A 128 -7.81 -7.69 -7.08
C ASN A 128 -8.43 -6.35 -7.47
N MET A 129 -7.65 -5.44 -8.06
CA MET A 129 -8.13 -4.15 -8.54
C MET A 129 -9.07 -4.31 -9.75
N GLU A 130 -8.73 -5.16 -10.72
CA GLU A 130 -9.58 -5.44 -11.87
C GLU A 130 -10.83 -6.24 -11.50
N GLY A 131 -10.69 -7.23 -10.61
CA GLY A 131 -11.81 -7.98 -10.06
C GLY A 131 -12.79 -7.10 -9.28
N ALA A 132 -12.33 -6.00 -8.68
CA ALA A 132 -13.20 -5.00 -8.06
C ALA A 132 -13.96 -4.14 -9.09
N LEU A 133 -13.45 -3.99 -10.31
CA LEU A 133 -14.14 -3.27 -11.39
C LEU A 133 -15.27 -4.13 -12.00
N ASN A 134 -15.08 -5.45 -12.10
CA ASN A 134 -15.97 -6.37 -12.84
C ASN A 134 -17.21 -6.89 -12.09
N ASN A 135 -17.60 -6.31 -10.95
CA ASN A 135 -18.81 -6.63 -10.14
C ASN A 135 -18.87 -8.05 -9.54
N GLN A 136 -18.65 -8.16 -8.22
CA GLN A 136 -19.49 -8.91 -7.24
C GLN A 136 -18.96 -8.81 -5.79
N ASN A 137 -17.71 -8.39 -5.56
CA ASN A 137 -17.12 -8.23 -4.21
C ASN A 137 -16.16 -7.01 -4.11
N LYS A 138 -16.66 -5.82 -4.47
CA LYS A 138 -15.82 -4.62 -4.71
C LYS A 138 -15.01 -4.13 -3.51
N SER A 139 -15.58 -4.11 -2.31
CA SER A 139 -14.89 -3.63 -1.10
C SER A 139 -13.87 -4.65 -0.59
N ARG A 140 -14.23 -5.93 -0.60
CA ARG A 140 -13.41 -7.04 -0.06
C ARG A 140 -12.06 -7.17 -0.79
N ASN A 141 -12.06 -7.06 -2.11
CA ASN A 141 -10.84 -7.25 -2.91
C ASN A 141 -9.78 -6.17 -2.63
N PHE A 142 -10.20 -4.92 -2.41
CA PHE A 142 -9.27 -3.84 -2.08
C PHE A 142 -8.71 -3.99 -0.66
N THR A 143 -9.52 -4.48 0.29
CA THR A 143 -9.09 -4.75 1.67
C THR A 143 -7.99 -5.81 1.74
N TYR A 144 -8.00 -6.81 0.85
CA TYR A 144 -6.91 -7.80 0.79
C TYR A 144 -5.57 -7.18 0.39
N ASN A 145 -5.56 -6.22 -0.55
CA ASN A 145 -4.34 -5.49 -0.91
C ASN A 145 -3.82 -4.68 0.28
N GLU A 146 -4.71 -4.00 1.00
CA GLU A 146 -4.33 -3.26 2.21
C GLU A 146 -3.81 -4.18 3.32
N LEU A 147 -4.40 -5.37 3.49
CA LEU A 147 -3.94 -6.36 4.46
C LEU A 147 -2.52 -6.80 4.15
N ILE A 148 -2.22 -7.14 2.90
CA ILE A 148 -0.85 -7.51 2.48
C ILE A 148 0.11 -6.35 2.71
N MET A 149 -0.24 -5.13 2.29
CA MET A 149 0.61 -3.95 2.53
C MET A 149 0.85 -3.72 4.03
N ALA A 150 -0.19 -3.86 4.86
CA ALA A 150 -0.07 -3.74 6.32
C ALA A 150 0.85 -4.82 6.90
N THR A 151 0.79 -6.06 6.41
CA THR A 151 1.73 -7.11 6.86
C THR A 151 3.17 -6.78 6.50
N VAL A 152 3.42 -6.26 5.28
CA VAL A 152 4.76 -5.78 4.88
C VAL A 152 5.23 -4.62 5.77
N CYS A 153 4.32 -3.74 6.19
CA CYS A 153 4.66 -2.67 7.13
C CYS A 153 5.07 -3.21 8.49
N VAL A 154 4.35 -4.21 9.02
CA VAL A 154 4.71 -4.87 10.30
C VAL A 154 6.07 -5.54 10.17
N ILE A 155 6.34 -6.22 9.06
CA ILE A 155 7.63 -6.82 8.74
C ILE A 155 8.72 -5.74 8.77
N GLY A 156 8.61 -4.68 7.95
CA GLY A 156 9.61 -3.60 7.90
C GLY A 156 9.81 -2.87 9.24
N ALA A 157 8.75 -2.71 10.04
CA ALA A 157 8.82 -2.09 11.36
C ALA A 157 9.58 -2.92 12.41
N THR A 158 9.89 -4.19 12.16
CA THR A 158 10.67 -5.04 13.10
C THR A 158 12.10 -4.55 13.30
N VAL A 159 12.62 -3.76 12.36
CA VAL A 159 13.96 -3.17 12.39
C VAL A 159 14.05 -2.07 13.45
N ILE A 160 12.93 -1.42 13.77
CA ILE A 160 12.91 -0.27 14.67
C ILE A 160 12.69 -0.72 16.13
N LYS A 161 13.65 -0.39 17.00
CA LYS A 161 13.54 -0.58 18.44
C LYS A 161 13.88 0.72 19.16
N PHE A 162 12.98 1.17 20.04
CA PHE A 162 13.22 2.32 20.92
C PHE A 162 13.20 1.85 22.37
N SER A 163 14.30 2.03 23.09
CA SER A 163 14.40 1.71 24.52
C SER A 163 13.86 0.30 24.85
N ASN A 164 14.27 -0.71 24.07
CA ASN A 164 13.82 -2.11 24.13
C ASN A 164 12.36 -2.39 23.79
N VAL A 165 11.60 -1.40 23.33
CA VAL A 165 10.24 -1.59 22.83
C VAL A 165 10.24 -1.70 21.30
N ASN A 166 9.64 -2.77 20.78
CA ASN A 166 9.58 -3.03 19.34
C ASN A 166 8.42 -2.27 18.69
N VAL A 167 8.73 -1.39 17.73
CA VAL A 167 7.71 -0.53 17.08
C VAL A 167 6.74 -1.35 16.22
N CYS A 168 7.17 -2.51 15.72
CA CYS A 168 6.34 -3.40 14.91
C CYS A 168 5.02 -3.79 15.59
N ILE A 169 5.00 -3.92 16.92
CA ILE A 169 3.79 -4.23 17.67
C ILE A 169 2.80 -3.10 17.50
N PHE A 170 3.21 -1.85 17.72
CA PHE A 170 2.32 -0.68 17.61
C PHE A 170 1.83 -0.43 16.19
N VAL A 171 2.66 -0.70 15.17
CA VAL A 171 2.23 -0.68 13.77
C VAL A 171 1.15 -1.73 13.52
N ALA A 172 1.30 -2.94 14.06
CA ALA A 172 0.27 -3.97 13.98
C ALA A 172 -1.01 -3.58 14.74
N LEU A 173 -0.91 -2.97 15.93
CA LEU A 173 -2.07 -2.45 16.67
C LEU A 173 -2.81 -1.39 15.87
N PHE A 174 -2.09 -0.44 15.27
CA PHE A 174 -2.68 0.60 14.43
C PHE A 174 -3.48 0.02 13.26
N PHE A 175 -2.90 -0.91 12.50
CA PHE A 175 -3.60 -1.54 11.37
C PHE A 175 -4.75 -2.44 11.84
N SER A 176 -4.63 -3.09 13.00
CA SER A 176 -5.74 -3.84 13.63
C SER A 176 -6.92 -2.93 13.96
N MET A 177 -6.67 -1.77 14.60
CA MET A 177 -7.70 -0.77 14.88
C MET A 177 -8.33 -0.22 13.58
N TYR A 178 -7.51 0.03 12.56
CA TYR A 178 -7.93 0.48 11.23
C TYR A 178 -8.90 -0.51 10.57
N PHE A 179 -8.54 -1.79 10.47
CA PHE A 179 -9.39 -2.80 9.84
C PHE A 179 -10.67 -3.07 10.64
N SER A 180 -10.59 -3.08 11.97
CA SER A 180 -11.78 -3.25 12.81
C SER A 180 -12.78 -2.11 12.62
N LYS A 181 -12.33 -0.85 12.59
CA LYS A 181 -13.25 0.30 12.46
C LYS A 181 -13.77 0.53 11.03
N ASN A 182 -13.07 0.07 10.01
CA ASN A 182 -13.60 0.01 8.64
C ASN A 182 -14.65 -1.11 8.44
N GLN A 183 -15.10 -1.78 9.51
CA GLN A 183 -16.09 -2.87 9.48
C GLN A 183 -15.64 -4.12 8.71
N TYR A 184 -14.34 -4.32 8.54
CA TYR A 184 -13.78 -5.53 7.94
C TYR A 184 -13.44 -6.57 9.01
N ALA A 185 -14.44 -7.05 9.75
CA ALA A 185 -14.24 -7.91 10.92
C ALA A 185 -13.37 -9.14 10.62
N ILE A 186 -13.63 -9.85 9.53
CA ILE A 186 -12.86 -11.05 9.12
C ILE A 186 -11.40 -10.69 8.78
N HIS A 187 -11.18 -9.58 8.07
CA HIS A 187 -9.85 -9.15 7.67
C HIS A 187 -9.04 -8.67 8.88
N SER A 188 -9.68 -8.00 9.84
CA SER A 188 -9.05 -7.59 11.09
C SER A 188 -8.62 -8.79 11.94
N VAL A 189 -9.48 -9.82 12.05
CA VAL A 189 -9.13 -11.07 12.75
C VAL A 189 -7.99 -11.80 12.05
N CYS A 190 -8.07 -11.94 10.72
CA CYS A 190 -7.02 -12.58 9.93
C CYS A 190 -5.68 -11.84 10.09
N PHE A 191 -5.68 -10.52 9.95
CA PHE A 191 -4.49 -9.68 10.10
C PHE A 191 -3.91 -9.76 11.52
N SER A 192 -4.75 -9.66 12.56
CA SER A 192 -4.29 -9.68 13.95
C SER A 192 -3.71 -11.03 14.36
N LEU A 193 -4.32 -12.14 13.91
CA LEU A 193 -3.77 -13.48 14.15
C LEU A 193 -2.47 -13.69 13.37
N THR A 194 -2.44 -13.39 12.08
CA THR A 194 -1.22 -13.57 11.26
C THR A 194 -0.05 -12.74 11.79
N SER A 195 -0.27 -11.48 12.15
CA SER A 195 0.76 -10.62 12.75
C SER A 195 1.19 -11.09 14.14
N MET A 196 0.26 -11.55 14.99
CA MET A 196 0.60 -12.17 16.27
C MET A 196 1.49 -13.41 16.07
N PHE A 197 1.08 -14.35 15.22
CA PHE A 197 1.84 -15.57 14.96
C PHE A 197 3.23 -15.25 14.41
N PHE A 198 3.32 -14.35 13.43
CA PHE A 198 4.59 -13.92 12.86
C PHE A 198 5.52 -13.32 13.93
N LEU A 199 5.05 -12.35 14.72
CA LEU A 199 5.88 -11.69 15.73
C LEU A 199 6.22 -12.61 16.92
N ARG A 200 5.31 -13.49 17.32
CA ARG A 200 5.53 -14.43 18.44
C ARG A 200 6.50 -15.54 18.06
N PHE A 201 6.34 -16.17 16.90
CA PHE A 201 7.10 -17.37 16.56
C PHE A 201 8.38 -17.07 15.77
N VAL A 202 8.39 -16.04 14.93
CA VAL A 202 9.59 -15.67 14.15
C VAL A 202 10.50 -14.75 14.96
N TYR A 203 9.93 -13.76 15.66
CA TYR A 203 10.70 -12.75 16.41
C TYR A 203 10.70 -12.92 17.93
N GLN A 204 9.98 -13.91 18.46
CA GLN A 204 9.90 -14.20 19.90
C GLN A 204 9.40 -13.03 20.76
N TYR A 205 8.61 -12.12 20.17
CA TYR A 205 8.01 -11.01 20.92
C TYR A 205 6.75 -11.48 21.64
N GLU A 206 6.82 -11.55 22.96
CA GLU A 206 5.72 -12.06 23.76
C GLU A 206 4.50 -11.15 23.78
N GLU A 207 4.76 -9.85 23.74
CA GLU A 207 3.81 -8.74 23.73
C GLU A 207 2.87 -8.76 22.52
N SER A 208 3.20 -9.50 21.45
CA SER A 208 2.36 -9.60 20.25
C SER A 208 0.98 -10.23 20.52
N LEU A 209 0.84 -10.93 21.65
CA LEU A 209 -0.45 -11.43 22.15
C LEU A 209 -1.49 -10.32 22.35
N LEU A 210 -1.06 -9.07 22.49
CA LEU A 210 -1.95 -7.91 22.65
C LEU A 210 -2.71 -7.56 21.34
N ILE A 211 -2.20 -7.96 20.16
CA ILE A 211 -2.75 -7.57 18.86
C ILE A 211 -4.18 -8.07 18.63
N PRO A 212 -4.52 -9.36 18.87
CA PRO A 212 -5.89 -9.84 18.74
C PRO A 212 -6.85 -9.22 19.75
N PHE A 213 -6.40 -8.93 20.97
CA PHE A 213 -7.24 -8.23 21.96
C PHE A 213 -7.62 -6.83 21.47
N VAL A 214 -6.65 -6.07 20.92
CA VAL A 214 -6.94 -4.76 20.33
C VAL A 214 -7.92 -4.87 19.17
N SER A 215 -7.76 -5.88 18.30
CA SER A 215 -8.71 -6.15 17.21
C SER A 215 -10.13 -6.30 17.75
N ALA A 216 -10.29 -7.16 18.76
CA ALA A 216 -11.57 -7.48 19.39
C ALA A 216 -12.22 -6.27 20.07
N PHE A 217 -11.46 -5.50 20.87
CA PHE A 217 -11.98 -4.29 21.50
C PHE A 217 -12.42 -3.24 20.46
N TYR A 218 -11.65 -3.09 19.37
CA TYR A 218 -12.00 -2.14 18.32
C TYR A 218 -13.16 -2.56 17.40
N MET A 219 -13.64 -3.81 17.52
CA MET A 219 -14.92 -4.21 16.92
C MET A 219 -16.11 -3.58 17.65
N PHE A 220 -15.96 -3.17 18.91
CA PHE A 220 -17.04 -2.45 19.59
C PHE A 220 -17.34 -1.12 18.88
N PRO A 221 -18.63 -0.76 18.77
CA PRO A 221 -19.02 0.46 18.10
C PRO A 221 -18.53 1.70 18.86
N SER A 222 -18.34 2.78 18.10
CA SER A 222 -18.11 4.14 18.61
C SER A 222 -17.01 4.26 19.68
N ILE A 223 -17.33 4.89 20.82
CA ILE A 223 -16.45 5.29 21.93
C ILE A 223 -16.18 4.13 22.90
N TYR A 224 -16.98 3.06 22.85
CA TYR A 224 -16.77 1.89 23.72
C TYR A 224 -15.45 1.16 23.39
N ALA A 225 -15.01 1.21 22.13
CA ALA A 225 -13.74 0.62 21.71
C ALA A 225 -12.52 1.19 22.46
N PRO A 226 -12.20 2.50 22.39
CA PRO A 226 -11.06 3.05 23.11
C PRO A 226 -11.22 2.92 24.63
N ILE A 227 -12.42 3.13 25.20
CA ILE A 227 -12.64 3.01 26.65
C ILE A 227 -12.33 1.60 27.14
N SER A 228 -12.87 0.57 26.48
CA SER A 228 -12.63 -0.82 26.87
C SER A 228 -11.16 -1.22 26.78
N LEU A 229 -10.46 -0.78 25.72
CA LEU A 229 -9.03 -1.03 25.57
C LEU A 229 -8.21 -0.32 26.67
N ILE A 230 -8.54 0.93 26.99
CA ILE A 230 -7.85 1.68 28.05
C ILE A 230 -8.07 1.02 29.41
N CYS A 231 -9.31 0.62 29.72
CA CYS A 231 -9.61 -0.12 30.94
C CYS A 231 -8.82 -1.44 31.01
N PHE A 232 -8.76 -2.20 29.92
CA PHE A 232 -7.97 -3.43 29.84
C PHE A 232 -6.47 -3.18 30.09
N CYS A 233 -5.89 -2.16 29.44
CA CYS A 233 -4.47 -1.82 29.62
C CYS A 233 -4.19 -1.36 31.06
N MET A 234 -5.06 -0.53 31.64
CA MET A 234 -4.93 -0.08 33.03
C MET A 234 -5.02 -1.24 34.02
N LEU A 235 -5.93 -2.20 33.80
CA LEU A 235 -6.00 -3.43 34.60
C LEU A 235 -4.72 -4.26 34.46
N GLY A 236 -4.15 -4.38 33.25
CA GLY A 236 -2.87 -5.05 33.02
C GLY A 236 -1.71 -4.43 33.79
N VAL A 237 -1.67 -3.09 33.85
CA VAL A 237 -0.67 -2.34 34.63
C VAL A 237 -0.85 -2.57 36.13
N LEU A 238 -2.09 -2.45 36.64
CA LEU A 238 -2.39 -2.64 38.07
C LEU A 238 -2.13 -4.07 38.55
N SER A 239 -2.45 -5.06 37.72
CA SER A 239 -2.24 -6.48 38.03
C SER A 239 -0.80 -6.96 37.80
N LYS A 240 0.09 -6.10 37.29
CA LYS A 240 1.50 -6.42 36.99
C LYS A 240 1.64 -7.69 36.14
N MET A 241 0.88 -7.77 35.04
CA MET A 241 0.94 -8.94 34.15
C MET A 241 2.36 -9.14 33.60
N PRO A 242 2.99 -10.33 33.78
CA PRO A 242 4.39 -10.54 33.39
C PRO A 242 4.59 -10.53 31.87
N ILE A 243 3.56 -10.85 31.10
CA ILE A 243 3.60 -10.94 29.63
C ILE A 243 3.61 -9.55 28.97
N PHE A 244 3.06 -8.54 29.63
CA PHE A 244 2.90 -7.19 29.08
C PHE A 244 3.66 -6.17 29.93
N PRO A 245 4.85 -5.72 29.50
CA PRO A 245 5.56 -4.65 30.19
C PRO A 245 4.70 -3.38 30.28
N ALA A 246 4.78 -2.67 31.40
CA ALA A 246 3.96 -1.47 31.61
C ALA A 246 4.17 -0.42 30.52
N SER A 247 5.39 -0.31 29.97
CA SER A 247 5.71 0.58 28.85
C SER A 247 4.86 0.31 27.61
N THR A 248 4.66 -0.97 27.24
CA THR A 248 3.87 -1.32 26.04
C THR A 248 2.39 -1.06 26.24
N LEU A 249 1.88 -1.27 27.46
CA LEU A 249 0.51 -0.91 27.82
C LEU A 249 0.27 0.61 27.80
N TYR A 250 1.20 1.41 28.33
CA TYR A 250 1.10 2.87 28.29
C TYR A 250 1.14 3.41 26.84
N ILE A 251 2.03 2.87 26.00
CA ILE A 251 2.08 3.27 24.59
C ILE A 251 0.81 2.83 23.87
N THR A 252 0.24 1.67 24.19
CA THR A 252 -1.04 1.21 23.63
C THR A 252 -2.18 2.15 24.00
N ILE A 253 -2.25 2.61 25.25
CA ILE A 253 -3.20 3.63 25.70
C ILE A 253 -3.03 4.91 24.86
N GLY A 254 -1.80 5.43 24.76
CA GLY A 254 -1.51 6.62 23.95
C GLY A 254 -1.91 6.46 22.49
N LEU A 255 -1.61 5.30 21.89
CA LEU A 255 -1.95 4.98 20.51
C LEU A 255 -3.46 4.90 20.30
N SER A 256 -4.22 4.35 21.25
CA SER A 256 -5.68 4.30 21.18
C SER A 256 -6.31 5.70 21.15
N VAL A 257 -5.79 6.62 21.97
CA VAL A 257 -6.23 8.02 22.02
C VAL A 257 -5.86 8.74 20.72
N LEU A 258 -4.62 8.62 20.26
CA LEU A 258 -4.16 9.19 18.99
C LEU A 258 -4.98 8.68 17.81
N PHE A 259 -5.27 7.37 17.79
CA PHE A 259 -6.08 6.77 16.75
C PHE A 259 -7.46 7.41 16.69
N GLU A 260 -8.11 7.65 17.83
CA GLU A 260 -9.44 8.28 17.87
C GLU A 260 -9.45 9.72 17.31
N PHE A 261 -8.37 10.48 17.47
CA PHE A 261 -8.24 11.81 16.84
C PHE A 261 -8.05 11.71 15.33
N ILE A 262 -7.24 10.77 14.86
CA ILE A 262 -6.89 10.66 13.43
C ILE A 262 -7.92 9.80 12.67
N LYS A 263 -8.77 9.04 13.38
CA LYS A 263 -9.75 8.11 12.78
C LYS A 263 -10.63 8.79 11.74
N GLY A 264 -11.03 10.04 11.98
CA GLY A 264 -11.91 10.78 11.07
C GLY A 264 -11.26 11.11 9.71
N ILE A 265 -9.93 11.09 9.64
CA ILE A 265 -9.13 11.32 8.44
C ILE A 265 -8.85 10.00 7.71
N ILE A 266 -8.61 8.93 8.48
CA ILE A 266 -8.14 7.63 7.97
C ILE A 266 -9.31 6.71 7.56
N ILE A 267 -10.37 6.68 8.37
CA ILE A 267 -11.54 5.83 8.14
C ILE A 267 -12.41 6.52 7.10
N SER A 268 -12.68 5.82 5.99
CA SER A 268 -13.67 6.29 5.05
C SER A 268 -15.03 6.23 5.74
N LYS A 269 -15.67 7.38 6.00
CA LYS A 269 -17.11 7.39 6.30
C LYS A 269 -17.77 6.60 5.17
N ASN A 270 -18.47 5.53 5.53
CA ASN A 270 -19.10 4.59 4.62
C ASN A 270 -20.09 5.33 3.70
N ASP A 271 -19.60 5.77 2.55
CA ASP A 271 -20.38 5.86 1.32
C ASP A 271 -19.65 4.95 0.31
N PRO A 272 -20.03 3.66 0.21
CA PRO A 272 -19.53 2.79 -0.84
C PRO A 272 -19.66 3.44 -2.24
N ASP A 273 -20.65 4.32 -2.42
CA ASP A 273 -20.89 5.11 -3.63
C ASP A 273 -19.82 6.16 -3.94
N ARG A 274 -19.12 6.72 -2.95
CA ARG A 274 -18.07 7.72 -3.19
C ARG A 274 -16.78 7.11 -3.74
N ILE A 275 -16.48 5.86 -3.38
CA ILE A 275 -15.34 5.10 -3.92
C ILE A 275 -15.63 4.74 -5.39
N VAL A 276 -16.87 4.33 -5.68
CA VAL A 276 -17.35 4.03 -7.04
C VAL A 276 -17.32 5.30 -7.90
N ARG A 277 -17.84 6.42 -7.43
CA ARG A 277 -17.82 7.68 -8.20
C ARG A 277 -16.41 8.17 -8.49
N GLY A 278 -15.44 8.00 -7.59
CA GLY A 278 -14.06 8.41 -7.83
C GLY A 278 -13.36 7.56 -8.90
N VAL A 279 -13.51 6.24 -8.83
CA VAL A 279 -12.91 5.32 -9.83
C VAL A 279 -13.66 5.39 -11.16
N TYR A 280 -14.99 5.52 -11.12
CA TYR A 280 -15.83 5.71 -12.30
C TYR A 280 -15.58 7.07 -12.96
N HIS A 281 -15.42 8.17 -12.20
CA HIS A 281 -15.01 9.45 -12.77
C HIS A 281 -13.65 9.34 -13.44
N GLN A 282 -12.70 8.66 -12.81
CA GLN A 282 -11.35 8.54 -13.36
C GLN A 282 -11.32 7.62 -14.60
N ALA A 283 -12.18 6.60 -14.67
CA ALA A 283 -12.39 5.80 -15.87
C ALA A 283 -13.15 6.56 -16.97
N MET A 284 -14.14 7.37 -16.59
CA MET A 284 -14.96 8.17 -17.50
C MET A 284 -14.19 9.37 -18.06
N GLU A 285 -13.28 9.98 -17.30
CA GLU A 285 -12.34 11.01 -17.79
C GLU A 285 -11.41 10.42 -18.85
N ASN A 286 -10.92 9.20 -18.65
CA ASN A 286 -10.11 8.50 -19.64
C ASN A 286 -10.93 8.17 -20.90
N LEU A 287 -12.14 7.63 -20.75
CA LEU A 287 -13.05 7.38 -21.88
C LEU A 287 -13.44 8.66 -22.61
N ASN A 288 -13.72 9.75 -21.91
CA ASN A 288 -14.00 11.04 -22.54
C ASN A 288 -12.78 11.54 -23.32
N SER A 289 -11.56 11.36 -22.81
CA SER A 289 -10.35 11.73 -23.56
C SER A 289 -10.18 10.90 -24.83
N GLU A 290 -10.54 9.62 -24.81
CA GLU A 290 -10.54 8.74 -25.99
C GLU A 290 -11.66 9.08 -26.97
N ILE A 291 -12.85 9.42 -26.47
CA ILE A 291 -13.99 9.87 -27.30
C ILE A 291 -13.69 11.22 -27.94
N ILE A 292 -13.06 12.14 -27.22
CA ILE A 292 -12.61 13.43 -27.76
C ILE A 292 -11.48 13.23 -28.79
N ALA A 293 -10.53 12.33 -28.51
CA ALA A 293 -9.49 11.95 -29.47
C ALA A 293 -10.07 11.28 -30.72
N PHE A 294 -11.08 10.43 -30.57
CA PHE A 294 -11.78 9.79 -31.67
C PHE A 294 -12.66 10.76 -32.47
N ALA A 295 -13.36 11.67 -31.79
CA ALA A 295 -14.15 12.72 -32.42
C ALA A 295 -13.26 13.70 -33.20
N SER A 296 -12.12 14.11 -32.62
CA SER A 296 -11.14 14.96 -33.32
C SER A 296 -10.44 14.23 -34.47
N PHE A 297 -10.20 12.92 -34.35
CA PHE A 297 -9.75 12.09 -35.47
C PHE A 297 -10.79 12.07 -36.60
N LEU A 298 -12.07 11.83 -36.28
CA LEU A 298 -13.15 11.86 -37.27
C LEU A 298 -13.31 13.23 -37.91
N ASP A 299 -13.14 14.31 -37.16
CA ASP A 299 -13.26 15.68 -37.66
C ASP A 299 -12.07 16.03 -38.59
N LEU A 300 -10.87 15.57 -38.26
CA LEU A 300 -9.69 15.66 -39.13
C LEU A 300 -9.83 14.77 -40.39
N PHE A 301 -10.44 13.60 -40.25
CA PHE A 301 -10.72 12.69 -41.35
C PHE A 301 -11.79 13.27 -42.29
N ALA A 302 -12.87 13.82 -41.72
CA ALA A 302 -13.94 14.50 -42.43
C ALA A 302 -13.43 15.76 -43.14
N LYS A 303 -12.56 16.56 -42.52
CA LYS A 303 -11.91 17.71 -43.19
C LYS A 303 -11.03 17.31 -44.38
N LYS A 304 -10.36 16.16 -44.31
CA LYS A 304 -9.59 15.63 -45.46
C LYS A 304 -10.50 15.15 -46.60
N PHE A 305 -11.69 14.64 -46.31
CA PHE A 305 -12.67 14.25 -47.32
C PHE A 305 -13.55 15.41 -47.81
N SER A 306 -13.75 16.47 -47.02
CA SER A 306 -14.59 17.61 -47.40
C SER A 306 -13.96 18.50 -48.49
N ILE A 307 -12.69 18.28 -48.85
CA ILE A 307 -12.04 18.94 -49.99
C ILE A 307 -12.53 18.36 -51.34
N SER A 308 -13.28 17.24 -51.36
CA SER A 308 -13.70 16.64 -52.63
C SER A 308 -15.06 17.10 -53.18
N LYS A 309 -15.82 17.95 -52.48
CA LYS A 309 -17.14 18.42 -52.98
C LYS A 309 -17.06 19.63 -53.92
N GLU A 310 -16.12 20.56 -53.68
CA GLU A 310 -15.88 21.69 -54.59
C GLU A 310 -15.15 21.27 -55.87
N TYR A 311 -14.30 20.25 -55.80
CA TYR A 311 -13.59 19.73 -56.97
C TYR A 311 -14.51 18.95 -57.93
N SER A 312 -15.52 18.23 -57.41
CA SER A 312 -16.49 17.53 -58.26
C SER A 312 -17.48 18.49 -58.95
N GLN A 313 -17.78 19.64 -58.34
CA GLN A 313 -18.65 20.66 -58.96
C GLN A 313 -17.92 21.43 -60.07
N LYS A 314 -16.62 21.71 -59.94
CA LYS A 314 -15.84 22.35 -61.03
C LYS A 314 -15.52 21.42 -62.22
N LEU A 315 -15.60 20.10 -62.03
CA LEU A 315 -15.42 19.11 -63.10
C LEU A 315 -16.70 18.82 -63.89
N SER A 316 -17.89 19.18 -63.39
CA SER A 316 -19.15 19.05 -64.15
C SER A 316 -19.54 20.30 -64.95
N GLU A 317 -18.78 21.39 -64.81
CA GLU A 317 -18.94 22.64 -65.58
C GLU A 317 -17.93 22.77 -66.74
N GLY A 318 -17.11 21.74 -66.99
CA GLY A 318 -16.13 21.68 -68.09
C GLY A 318 -16.60 20.85 -69.28
#